data_AF-A0A498P3S8-F1
#
_entry.id   AF-A0A498P3S8-F1
#
_cell.length_a   1.000
_cell.length_b   1.000
_cell.length_c   1.000
_cell.angle_alpha   90.00
_cell.angle_beta   90.00
_cell.angle_gamma   90.00
#
_symmetry.space_group_name_H-M   'P 1'
#
loop_
_entity.id
_entity.type
_entity.pdbx_description
1 polymer ?
#
loop_
_entity_poly.entity_id
_entity_poly.type
_entity_poly.pdbx_seq_one_letter_code
_entity_poly.pdbx_strand_id
1 'polypeptide(L)'
;MVGERRNGNLLVQLGPKLQAYPEELIRQRRTHDGQTEYLIRWSLLAVDDSSSSGCSNEASGGGSSSSGVGGSSGSTSGESKTESILMWMSTEDVYANCPTLLGKRKADSQRPLLEEEERSSGQFPTDVTFDEGELSDMKDDVKNLVCRARKQMAKNSDFGISITHTIHVLSAYASIGSLVGVFKETGALDLLMELLCNKERQTRRSAGKMLRALASHDAGR
;
A
#
# COMPACT_ATOMS: atom_id res chain seq x y z
N MET A 1 14.92 28.80 7.88
CA MET A 1 15.37 27.76 8.82
C MET A 1 16.09 26.70 8.01
N VAL A 2 17.42 26.64 8.09
CA VAL A 2 18.22 25.64 7.38
C VAL A 2 18.33 24.46 8.34
N GLY A 3 17.70 23.33 7.99
CA GLY A 3 17.77 22.13 8.81
C GLY A 3 19.19 21.59 8.87
N GLU A 4 19.61 21.20 10.07
CA GLU A 4 20.89 20.56 10.32
C GLU A 4 20.98 19.24 9.52
N ARG A 5 22.16 18.86 9.02
CA ARG A 5 22.32 17.64 8.21
C ARG A 5 23.20 16.64 8.95
N ARG A 6 22.69 15.44 9.21
CA ARG A 6 23.46 14.33 9.82
C ARG A 6 23.59 13.21 8.81
N ASN A 7 24.84 12.82 8.53
CA ASN A 7 25.19 11.81 7.51
C ASN A 7 24.59 12.12 6.12
N GLY A 8 24.40 13.39 5.78
CA GLY A 8 23.81 13.82 4.50
C GLY A 8 22.28 13.83 4.45
N ASN A 9 21.59 13.35 5.49
CA ASN A 9 20.13 13.42 5.60
C ASN A 9 19.71 14.63 6.45
N LEU A 10 18.51 15.15 6.20
CA LEU A 10 17.90 16.29 6.88
C LEU A 10 17.46 15.90 8.29
N LEU A 11 17.90 16.68 9.29
CA LEU A 11 17.31 16.70 10.62
C LEU A 11 16.24 17.78 10.67
N VAL A 12 15.03 17.38 11.08
CA VAL A 12 13.90 18.29 11.24
C VAL A 12 13.65 18.49 12.73
N GLN A 13 13.75 19.73 13.20
CA GLN A 13 13.40 20.07 14.58
C GLN A 13 11.88 20.22 14.69
N LEU A 14 11.23 19.30 15.41
CA LEU A 14 9.77 19.31 15.64
C LEU A 14 9.38 20.10 16.90
N GLY A 15 10.35 20.36 17.80
CA GLY A 15 10.15 21.17 18.99
C GLY A 15 11.46 21.51 19.69
N PRO A 16 11.42 22.27 20.81
CA PRO A 16 12.62 22.72 21.52
C PRO A 16 13.55 21.59 21.97
N LYS A 17 13.00 20.39 22.18
CA LYS A 17 13.74 19.21 22.64
C LYS A 17 13.49 17.97 21.77
N LEU A 18 12.93 18.12 20.56
CA LEU A 18 12.55 16.98 19.73
C LEU A 18 13.03 17.17 18.29
N GLN A 19 13.87 16.24 17.84
CA GLN A 19 14.37 16.18 16.47
C GLN A 19 13.89 14.90 15.79
N ALA A 20 13.56 15.00 14.51
CA ALA A 20 13.21 13.87 13.67
C ALA A 20 14.31 13.68 12.62
N TYR A 21 14.72 12.43 12.41
CA TYR A 21 15.63 12.07 11.33
C TYR A 21 15.07 10.90 10.53
N PRO A 22 15.34 10.85 9.22
CA PRO A 22 14.86 9.78 8.37
C PRO A 22 15.73 8.54 8.62
N GLU A 23 15.06 7.46 9.04
CA GLU A 23 15.70 6.23 9.49
C GLU A 23 15.74 5.20 8.37
N GLU A 24 14.58 4.93 7.76
CA GLU A 24 14.43 3.86 6.79
C GLU A 24 13.34 4.18 5.76
N LEU A 25 13.60 3.81 4.50
CA LEU A 25 12.59 3.78 3.45
C LEU A 25 11.87 2.44 3.49
N ILE A 26 10.58 2.45 3.85
CA ILE A 26 9.78 1.24 4.07
C ILE A 26 9.23 0.68 2.77
N ARG A 27 8.64 1.54 1.93
CA ARG A 27 7.99 1.11 0.68
C ARG A 27 7.88 2.24 -0.34
N GLN A 28 7.69 1.86 -1.59
CA GLN A 28 7.44 2.75 -2.72
C GLN A 28 6.05 2.47 -3.30
N ARG A 29 5.36 3.51 -3.77
CA ARG A 29 4.11 3.39 -4.53
C ARG A 29 4.13 4.30 -5.75
N ARG A 30 3.39 3.93 -6.79
CA ARG A 30 3.02 4.84 -7.88
C ARG A 30 1.60 5.34 -7.66
N THR A 31 1.41 6.65 -7.65
CA THR A 31 0.07 7.27 -7.60
C THR A 31 -0.60 7.19 -8.96
N HIS A 32 -1.91 7.45 -8.99
CA HIS A 32 -2.71 7.44 -10.22
C HIS A 32 -2.25 8.47 -11.27
N ASP A 33 -1.50 9.49 -10.85
CA ASP A 33 -0.88 10.50 -11.70
C ASP A 33 0.49 10.07 -12.27
N GLY A 34 0.90 8.82 -12.01
CA GLY A 34 2.20 8.28 -12.44
C GLY A 34 3.38 8.71 -11.57
N GLN A 35 3.15 9.50 -10.52
CA GLN A 35 4.21 9.97 -9.64
C GLN A 35 4.66 8.88 -8.67
N THR A 36 5.96 8.85 -8.38
CA THR A 36 6.53 7.89 -7.43
C THR A 36 6.65 8.54 -6.05
N GLU A 37 6.05 7.88 -5.05
CA GLU A 37 6.12 8.28 -3.66
C GLU A 37 6.76 7.19 -2.80
N TYR A 38 7.47 7.61 -1.76
CA TYR A 38 8.19 6.76 -0.83
C TYR A 38 7.69 6.96 0.60
N LEU A 39 7.42 5.87 1.30
CA LEU A 39 7.10 5.89 2.72
C LEU A 39 8.39 5.82 3.52
N ILE A 40 8.72 6.91 4.21
CA ILE A 40 9.91 7.01 5.05
C ILE A 40 9.49 6.91 6.52
N ARG A 41 10.22 6.10 7.29
CA ARG A 41 10.16 6.11 8.75
C ARG A 41 11.11 7.17 9.27
N TRP A 42 10.59 8.06 10.09
CA TRP A 42 11.33 9.09 10.80
C TRP A 42 11.36 8.75 12.28
N SER A 43 12.54 8.55 12.87
CA SER A 43 12.63 8.36 14.32
C SER A 43 12.72 9.71 15.02
N LEU A 44 12.02 9.82 16.15
CA LEU A 44 12.07 10.98 17.03
C LEU A 44 13.15 10.77 18.09
N LEU A 45 14.03 11.75 18.22
CA LEU A 45 15.05 11.84 19.25
C LEU A 45 14.74 13.01 20.17
N ALA A 46 14.69 12.73 21.46
CA ALA A 46 14.74 13.77 22.47
C ALA A 46 16.18 14.34 22.51
N VAL A 47 16.32 15.64 22.30
CA VAL A 47 17.59 16.35 22.48
C VAL A 47 17.69 16.68 23.97
N ASP A 48 18.45 15.88 24.72
CA ASP A 48 18.82 16.21 26.09
C ASP A 48 20.00 17.18 26.07
N ASP A 49 19.77 18.37 26.63
CA ASP A 49 20.72 19.48 26.69
C ASP A 49 21.80 19.18 27.74
N SER A 50 22.70 18.25 27.42
CA SER A 50 23.85 17.89 28.27
C SER A 50 25.08 18.69 27.88
N SER A 51 24.97 20.01 28.03
CA SER A 51 26.14 20.90 27.96
C SER A 51 25.94 22.18 28.78
N SER A 52 26.06 22.05 30.11
CA SER A 52 26.60 23.14 30.94
C SER A 52 27.42 22.59 32.10
N SER A 53 28.72 22.53 31.88
CA SER A 53 29.78 22.54 32.88
C SER A 53 29.63 23.69 33.89
N GLY A 54 29.91 23.44 35.18
CA GLY A 54 30.32 24.51 36.11
C GLY A 54 29.91 24.35 37.57
N CYS A 55 30.83 23.79 38.37
CA CYS A 55 31.21 24.16 39.74
C CYS A 55 30.18 24.35 40.89
N SER A 56 30.46 23.60 41.98
CA SER A 56 30.59 24.04 43.38
C SER A 56 29.35 24.43 44.20
N ASN A 57 28.96 23.59 45.18
CA ASN A 57 29.29 23.79 46.60
C ASN A 57 28.63 22.72 47.49
N GLU A 58 29.41 22.29 48.49
CA GLU A 58 29.05 21.54 49.68
C GLU A 58 27.84 22.08 50.49
N ALA A 59 27.03 21.18 51.07
CA ALA A 59 26.78 21.10 52.53
C ALA A 59 25.64 20.12 52.91
N SER A 60 26.02 19.12 53.72
CA SER A 60 25.30 18.55 54.88
C SER A 60 23.86 18.02 54.79
N GLY A 61 23.70 16.75 55.18
CA GLY A 61 22.84 16.44 56.34
C GLY A 61 21.80 15.32 56.20
N GLY A 62 22.15 14.12 56.70
CA GLY A 62 21.27 13.32 57.57
C GLY A 62 20.32 12.28 56.96
N GLY A 63 20.40 11.05 57.47
CA GLY A 63 19.21 10.21 57.68
C GLY A 63 19.16 8.84 57.00
N SER A 64 19.72 7.84 57.68
CA SER A 64 19.09 6.55 58.03
C SER A 64 18.49 5.61 56.97
N SER A 65 19.07 4.40 56.96
CA SER A 65 18.40 3.09 56.91
C SER A 65 17.47 2.74 55.74
N SER A 66 17.92 1.82 54.88
CA SER A 66 17.31 0.48 54.79
C SER A 66 18.11 -0.41 53.85
N SER A 67 18.41 -1.59 54.37
CA SER A 67 19.15 -2.65 53.70
C SER A 67 18.25 -3.38 52.71
N GLY A 68 18.78 -3.58 51.50
CA GLY A 68 18.61 -4.80 50.72
C GLY A 68 17.21 -5.12 50.19
N VAL A 69 16.96 -4.76 48.93
CA VAL A 69 16.24 -5.60 47.96
C VAL A 69 16.50 -5.03 46.56
N GLY A 70 16.86 -5.87 45.60
CA GLY A 70 16.93 -5.47 44.19
C GLY A 70 18.00 -6.14 43.33
N GLY A 71 18.37 -7.40 43.61
CA GLY A 71 19.09 -8.22 42.65
C GLY A 71 18.10 -8.92 41.72
N SER A 72 17.83 -8.32 40.56
CA SER A 72 17.22 -9.01 39.41
C SER A 72 18.07 -8.76 38.19
N SER A 73 19.12 -9.57 38.06
CA SER A 73 19.80 -9.82 36.80
C SER A 73 18.93 -10.75 35.96
N GLY A 74 18.64 -10.36 34.72
CA GLY A 74 18.38 -11.32 33.65
C GLY A 74 17.01 -11.24 32.99
N SER A 75 17.01 -10.60 31.82
CA SER A 75 16.31 -11.06 30.62
C SER A 75 14.80 -10.76 30.49
N THR A 76 14.48 -9.66 29.81
CA THR A 76 13.39 -9.64 28.81
C THR A 76 13.84 -8.86 27.58
N SER A 77 14.08 -9.61 26.51
CA SER A 77 14.09 -9.12 25.13
C SER A 77 12.74 -8.46 24.82
N GLY A 78 12.73 -7.30 24.15
CA GLY A 78 11.52 -6.73 23.55
C GLY A 78 11.37 -5.21 23.66
N GLU A 79 11.81 -4.51 22.62
CA GLU A 79 11.26 -3.22 22.14
C GLU A 79 11.46 -1.97 23.04
N SER A 80 12.63 -1.33 22.93
CA SER A 80 12.74 0.11 23.21
C SER A 80 11.91 0.88 22.17
N LYS A 81 10.68 1.25 22.56
CA LYS A 81 9.73 1.99 21.72
C LYS A 81 10.24 3.40 21.43
N THR A 82 11.18 3.55 20.49
CA THR A 82 11.51 4.85 19.89
C THR A 82 10.28 5.32 19.11
N GLU A 83 9.69 6.44 19.51
CA GLU A 83 8.56 7.02 18.79
C GLU A 83 8.99 7.32 17.35
N SER A 84 8.27 6.76 16.38
CA SER A 84 8.57 6.95 14.96
C SER A 84 7.32 7.38 14.20
N ILE A 85 7.53 8.25 13.22
CA ILE A 85 6.49 8.80 12.35
C ILE A 85 6.72 8.27 10.95
N LEU A 86 5.64 7.80 10.31
CA LEU A 86 5.67 7.38 8.91
C LEU A 86 5.15 8.50 8.03
N MET A 87 5.91 8.88 7.01
CA MET A 87 5.55 9.97 6.11
C MET A 87 5.79 9.58 4.65
N TRP A 88 4.78 9.82 3.80
CA TRP A 88 4.92 9.70 2.35
C TRP A 88 5.61 10.96 1.81
N MET A 89 6.58 10.76 0.94
CA MET A 89 7.37 11.83 0.32
C MET A 89 7.49 11.58 -1.17
N SER A 90 7.49 12.67 -1.96
CA SER A 90 7.76 12.60 -3.39
C SER A 90 9.20 12.17 -3.67
N THR A 91 9.49 11.82 -4.92
CA THR A 91 10.86 11.46 -5.32
C THR A 91 11.82 12.63 -5.11
N GLU A 92 11.38 13.84 -5.47
CA GLU A 92 12.11 15.09 -5.30
C GLU A 92 12.40 15.37 -3.83
N ASP A 93 11.41 15.17 -2.96
CA ASP A 93 11.56 15.38 -1.52
C ASP A 93 12.52 14.37 -0.90
N VAL A 94 12.51 13.10 -1.32
CA VAL A 94 13.46 12.11 -0.81
C VAL A 94 14.89 12.44 -1.25
N TYR A 95 15.09 12.91 -2.49
CA TYR A 95 16.41 13.36 -2.94
C TYR A 95 16.92 14.58 -2.16
N ALA A 96 16.03 15.53 -1.83
CA ALA A 96 16.40 16.73 -1.09
C ALA A 96 16.69 16.45 0.39
N ASN A 97 15.91 15.54 1.00
CA ASN A 97 15.90 15.35 2.45
C ASN A 97 16.68 14.10 2.90
N CYS A 98 16.67 13.01 2.14
CA CYS A 98 17.17 11.71 2.60
C CYS A 98 17.92 10.91 1.50
N PRO A 99 18.88 11.50 0.77
CA PRO A 99 19.46 10.87 -0.43
C PRO A 99 20.17 9.54 -0.14
N THR A 100 20.64 9.34 1.09
CA THR A 100 21.36 8.10 1.46
C THR A 100 20.47 6.87 1.58
N LEU A 101 19.16 7.05 1.76
CA LEU A 101 18.19 5.95 1.90
C LEU A 101 17.86 5.29 0.55
N LEU A 102 18.06 6.00 -0.57
CA LEU A 102 17.83 5.47 -1.91
C LEU A 102 18.92 4.46 -2.34
N GLY A 103 20.14 4.56 -1.79
CA GLY A 103 21.30 3.75 -2.20
C GLY A 103 21.56 2.48 -1.37
N LYS A 104 20.95 2.35 -0.18
CA LYS A 104 21.22 1.21 0.72
C LYS A 104 20.19 0.09 0.58
N ARG A 105 20.15 -0.58 -0.57
CA ARG A 105 19.65 -1.96 -0.62
C ARG A 105 20.82 -2.91 -0.36
N LYS A 106 20.90 -3.45 0.86
CA LYS A 106 21.43 -4.81 1.02
C LYS A 106 20.39 -5.75 0.43
N ALA A 107 20.86 -6.64 -0.43
CA ALA A 107 20.09 -7.71 -1.03
C ALA A 107 19.41 -8.54 0.07
N ASP A 108 18.08 -8.52 0.09
CA ASP A 108 17.34 -9.74 0.34
C ASP A 108 16.14 -9.78 -0.62
N SER A 109 16.08 -10.89 -1.33
CA SER A 109 14.96 -11.37 -2.14
C SER A 109 14.56 -10.54 -3.36
N GLN A 110 15.24 -10.85 -4.47
CA GLN A 110 14.72 -10.71 -5.82
C GLN A 110 13.26 -11.16 -5.91
N ARG A 111 12.39 -10.28 -6.42
CA ARG A 111 11.57 -10.65 -7.58
C ARG A 111 11.75 -9.57 -8.65
N PRO A 112 12.03 -9.94 -9.92
CA PRO A 112 12.44 -9.00 -10.93
C PRO A 112 11.39 -7.93 -11.21
N LEU A 113 11.92 -6.72 -11.29
CA LEU A 113 11.36 -5.55 -11.92
C LEU A 113 11.15 -5.88 -13.41
N LEU A 114 9.90 -6.00 -13.85
CA LEU A 114 9.57 -5.82 -15.26
C LEU A 114 9.19 -4.35 -15.40
N GLU A 115 10.17 -3.59 -15.85
CA GLU A 115 10.00 -2.27 -16.44
C GLU A 115 9.20 -2.41 -17.74
N GLU A 116 8.44 -1.36 -17.99
CA GLU A 116 7.47 -1.15 -19.05
C GLU A 116 7.98 -1.53 -20.46
N GLU A 117 7.21 -2.37 -21.16
CA GLU A 117 7.04 -2.24 -22.61
C GLU A 117 5.54 -2.16 -22.93
N GLU A 118 5.11 -1.00 -23.42
CA GLU A 118 4.02 -0.96 -24.39
C GLU A 118 4.45 -1.77 -25.62
N ARG A 119 4.03 -3.03 -25.70
CA ARG A 119 3.79 -3.73 -26.96
C ARG A 119 2.99 -4.99 -26.74
N SER A 120 1.86 -5.06 -27.47
CA SER A 120 1.33 -6.23 -28.15
C SER A 120 1.72 -7.62 -27.62
N SER A 121 0.70 -8.40 -27.24
CA SER A 121 0.72 -9.87 -27.31
C SER A 121 1.83 -10.54 -26.49
N GLY A 122 1.65 -10.61 -25.17
CA GLY A 122 2.57 -11.28 -24.25
C GLY A 122 1.80 -12.10 -23.23
N GLN A 123 1.61 -13.37 -23.56
CA GLN A 123 1.10 -14.47 -22.75
C GLN A 123 1.65 -14.43 -21.31
N PHE A 124 0.77 -14.20 -20.33
CA PHE A 124 1.02 -14.53 -18.92
C PHE A 124 1.42 -16.02 -18.84
N PRO A 125 2.20 -16.47 -17.83
CA PRO A 125 2.47 -17.90 -17.67
C PRO A 125 1.13 -18.60 -17.46
N THR A 126 0.61 -19.18 -18.54
CA THR A 126 -0.62 -19.96 -18.59
C THR A 126 -0.30 -21.34 -18.05
N ASP A 127 -0.05 -21.44 -16.76
CA ASP A 127 -0.26 -22.69 -16.04
C ASP A 127 -0.37 -22.46 -14.52
N VAL A 128 -1.38 -21.69 -14.12
CA VAL A 128 -2.00 -21.96 -12.82
C VAL A 128 -3.14 -22.91 -13.16
N THR A 129 -2.90 -24.21 -13.05
CA THR A 129 -3.95 -25.22 -13.18
C THR A 129 -4.93 -24.99 -12.03
N PHE A 130 -5.99 -24.23 -12.27
CA PHE A 130 -7.09 -24.14 -11.31
C PHE A 130 -7.64 -25.54 -11.13
N ASP A 131 -7.78 -25.97 -9.87
CA ASP A 131 -8.49 -27.19 -9.58
C ASP A 131 -9.94 -27.07 -10.11
N GLU A 132 -10.51 -28.18 -10.57
CA GLU A 132 -11.84 -28.17 -11.19
C GLU A 132 -12.90 -27.64 -10.21
N GLY A 133 -12.72 -27.88 -8.91
CA GLY A 133 -13.53 -27.32 -7.83
C GLY A 133 -13.41 -25.80 -7.72
N GLU A 134 -12.20 -25.26 -7.65
CA GLU A 134 -11.96 -23.81 -7.55
C GLU A 134 -12.50 -23.05 -8.77
N LEU A 135 -12.34 -23.63 -9.97
CA LEU A 135 -12.89 -23.04 -11.19
C LEU A 135 -14.42 -23.05 -11.16
N SER A 136 -15.04 -24.10 -10.61
CA SER A 136 -16.49 -24.15 -10.44
C SER A 136 -16.99 -23.08 -9.47
N ASP A 137 -16.31 -22.90 -8.33
CA ASP A 137 -16.66 -21.88 -7.34
C ASP A 137 -16.58 -20.47 -7.94
N MET A 138 -15.52 -20.19 -8.73
CA MET A 138 -15.39 -18.92 -9.43
C MET A 138 -16.50 -18.70 -10.47
N LYS A 139 -16.93 -19.76 -11.17
CA LYS A 139 -18.07 -19.67 -12.11
C LYS A 139 -19.36 -19.33 -11.38
N ASP A 140 -19.61 -19.95 -10.23
CA ASP A 140 -20.81 -19.67 -9.43
C ASP A 140 -20.77 -18.26 -8.81
N ASP A 141 -19.60 -17.79 -8.38
CA ASP A 141 -19.45 -16.41 -7.93
C ASP A 141 -19.74 -15.40 -9.05
N VAL A 142 -19.25 -15.64 -10.28
CA VAL A 142 -19.59 -14.80 -11.45
C VAL A 142 -21.11 -14.76 -11.67
N LYS A 143 -21.81 -15.90 -11.61
CA LYS A 143 -23.28 -15.93 -11.73
C LYS A 143 -23.95 -15.07 -10.64
N ASN A 144 -23.50 -15.20 -9.40
CA ASN A 144 -24.03 -14.44 -8.27
C ASN A 144 -23.77 -12.94 -8.40
N LEU A 145 -22.57 -12.55 -8.81
CA LEU A 145 -22.19 -11.16 -9.06
C LEU A 145 -22.99 -10.53 -10.19
N VAL A 146 -23.19 -11.23 -11.31
CA VAL A 146 -24.02 -10.74 -12.45
C VAL A 146 -25.48 -10.59 -12.03
N CYS A 147 -26.02 -11.57 -11.30
CA CYS A 147 -27.36 -11.50 -10.74
C CYS A 147 -27.51 -10.31 -9.78
N ARG A 148 -26.51 -10.09 -8.91
CA ARG A 148 -26.47 -8.96 -7.99
C ARG A 148 -26.41 -7.62 -8.73
N ALA A 149 -25.56 -7.51 -9.75
CA ALA A 149 -25.44 -6.30 -10.56
C ALA A 149 -26.75 -5.97 -11.28
N ARG A 150 -27.41 -6.96 -11.90
CA ARG A 150 -28.75 -6.77 -12.51
C ARG A 150 -29.78 -6.29 -11.50
N LYS A 151 -29.82 -6.89 -10.30
CA LYS A 151 -30.72 -6.45 -9.22
C LYS A 151 -30.43 -5.01 -8.77
N GLN A 152 -29.14 -4.62 -8.71
CA GLN A 152 -28.73 -3.26 -8.39
C GLN A 152 -29.12 -2.25 -9.49
N MET A 153 -29.13 -2.66 -10.76
CA MET A 153 -29.58 -1.81 -11.86
C MET A 153 -31.10 -1.64 -11.91
N ALA A 154 -31.86 -2.70 -11.63
CA ALA A 154 -33.33 -2.63 -11.65
C ALA A 154 -33.90 -1.75 -10.51
N LYS A 155 -33.17 -1.60 -9.40
CA LYS A 155 -33.59 -0.81 -8.25
C LYS A 155 -33.12 0.64 -8.42
N ASN A 156 -33.95 1.46 -9.08
CA ASN A 156 -33.67 2.87 -9.33
C ASN A 156 -33.39 3.65 -8.02
N SER A 157 -32.28 4.40 -8.00
CA SER A 157 -31.86 5.44 -7.04
C SER A 157 -30.83 5.06 -5.96
N ASP A 158 -29.74 5.83 -5.95
CA ASP A 158 -28.71 6.05 -4.90
C ASP A 158 -27.73 4.95 -4.51
N PHE A 159 -27.68 3.81 -5.24
CA PHE A 159 -26.71 2.75 -4.96
C PHE A 159 -25.48 2.70 -5.88
N GLY A 160 -25.13 3.83 -6.53
CA GLY A 160 -24.00 3.97 -7.47
C GLY A 160 -22.69 3.36 -6.93
N ILE A 161 -22.43 3.50 -5.64
CA ILE A 161 -21.23 2.94 -4.99
C ILE A 161 -21.25 1.40 -4.99
N SER A 162 -22.40 0.75 -4.77
CA SER A 162 -22.44 -0.72 -4.72
C SER A 162 -22.36 -1.37 -6.08
N ILE A 163 -22.96 -0.74 -7.10
CA ILE A 163 -22.87 -1.27 -8.45
C ILE A 163 -21.44 -1.09 -8.96
N THR A 164 -20.82 0.06 -8.70
CA THR A 164 -19.41 0.30 -9.04
C THR A 164 -18.51 -0.75 -8.38
N HIS A 165 -18.69 -1.06 -7.10
CA HIS A 165 -17.91 -2.13 -6.45
C HIS A 165 -18.13 -3.50 -7.11
N THR A 166 -19.40 -3.90 -7.34
CA THR A 166 -19.73 -5.18 -7.98
C THR A 166 -19.15 -5.27 -9.39
N ILE A 167 -19.17 -4.20 -10.18
CA ILE A 167 -18.58 -4.16 -11.53
C ILE A 167 -17.05 -4.22 -11.49
N HIS A 168 -16.39 -3.60 -10.51
CA HIS A 168 -14.93 -3.74 -10.35
C HIS A 168 -14.52 -5.17 -10.03
N VAL A 169 -15.23 -5.85 -9.13
CA VAL A 169 -14.96 -7.27 -8.82
C VAL A 169 -15.20 -8.14 -10.06
N LEU A 170 -16.31 -7.94 -10.77
CA LEU A 170 -16.58 -8.61 -12.06
C LEU A 170 -15.48 -8.35 -13.11
N SER A 171 -14.86 -7.17 -13.09
CA SER A 171 -13.77 -6.84 -14.00
C SER A 171 -12.52 -7.69 -13.76
N ALA A 172 -12.25 -8.06 -12.51
CA ALA A 172 -11.15 -8.97 -12.19
C ALA A 172 -11.40 -10.36 -12.78
N TYR A 173 -12.61 -10.91 -12.58
CA TYR A 173 -13.00 -12.20 -13.17
C TYR A 173 -13.03 -12.19 -14.69
N ALA A 174 -13.39 -11.07 -15.33
CA ALA A 174 -13.39 -10.93 -16.79
C ALA A 174 -11.99 -11.01 -17.42
N SER A 175 -10.93 -10.83 -16.63
CA SER A 175 -9.54 -11.03 -17.07
C SER A 175 -9.09 -12.50 -17.08
N ILE A 176 -9.95 -13.41 -16.61
CA ILE A 176 -9.70 -14.86 -16.59
C ILE A 176 -10.41 -15.47 -17.80
N GLY A 177 -9.63 -15.87 -18.81
CA GLY A 177 -10.16 -16.44 -20.06
C GLY A 177 -11.06 -17.66 -19.87
N SER A 178 -10.77 -18.52 -18.89
CA SER A 178 -11.56 -19.72 -18.58
C SER A 178 -12.99 -19.44 -18.11
N LEU A 179 -13.29 -18.20 -17.68
CA LEU A 179 -14.61 -17.79 -17.21
C LEU A 179 -15.47 -17.13 -18.29
N VAL A 180 -14.90 -16.81 -19.47
CA VAL A 180 -15.60 -16.09 -20.55
C VAL A 180 -16.89 -16.78 -20.99
N GLY A 181 -16.91 -18.12 -21.02
CA GLY A 181 -18.11 -18.89 -21.32
C GLY A 181 -19.26 -18.58 -20.36
N VAL A 182 -18.97 -18.48 -19.06
CA VAL A 182 -19.97 -18.18 -18.03
C VAL A 182 -20.46 -16.74 -18.11
N PHE A 183 -19.61 -15.78 -18.50
CA PHE A 183 -20.05 -14.41 -18.79
C PHE A 183 -21.07 -14.36 -19.95
N LYS A 184 -20.92 -15.21 -20.97
CA LYS A 184 -21.87 -15.32 -22.08
C LYS A 184 -23.18 -15.98 -21.61
N GLU A 185 -23.10 -17.09 -20.89
CA GLU A 185 -24.26 -17.85 -20.39
C GLU A 185 -25.14 -17.06 -19.41
N THR A 186 -24.51 -16.22 -18.57
CA THR A 186 -25.23 -15.41 -17.56
C THR A 186 -25.87 -14.15 -18.12
N GLY A 187 -25.68 -13.86 -19.42
CA GLY A 187 -26.13 -12.60 -20.02
C GLY A 187 -25.39 -11.38 -19.44
N ALA A 188 -24.13 -11.55 -19.03
CA ALA A 188 -23.30 -10.46 -18.51
C ALA A 188 -22.99 -9.43 -19.60
N LEU A 189 -22.95 -9.84 -20.88
CA LEU A 189 -22.74 -8.92 -22.01
C LEU A 189 -23.86 -7.90 -22.14
N ASP A 190 -25.13 -8.33 -22.00
CA ASP A 190 -26.28 -7.42 -22.03
C ASP A 190 -26.23 -6.40 -20.89
N LEU A 191 -25.87 -6.87 -19.69
CA LEU A 191 -25.64 -6.02 -18.53
C LEU A 191 -24.54 -4.98 -18.82
N LEU A 192 -23.43 -5.38 -19.43
CA LEU A 192 -22.34 -4.45 -19.78
C LEU A 192 -22.76 -3.44 -20.85
N MET A 193 -23.54 -3.85 -21.85
CA MET A 193 -24.10 -2.93 -22.84
C MET A 193 -25.03 -1.90 -22.18
N GLU A 194 -25.84 -2.30 -21.21
CA GLU A 194 -26.69 -1.39 -20.43
C GLU A 194 -25.84 -0.43 -19.57
N LEU A 195 -24.77 -0.92 -18.94
CA LEU A 195 -23.84 -0.12 -18.14
C LEU A 195 -23.06 0.92 -18.95
N LEU A 196 -22.82 0.66 -20.25
CA LEU A 196 -22.23 1.66 -21.15
C LEU A 196 -23.12 2.88 -21.35
N CYS A 197 -24.43 2.74 -21.15
CA CYS A 197 -25.41 3.83 -21.22
C CYS A 197 -25.58 4.54 -19.87
N ASN A 198 -24.84 4.16 -18.83
CA ASN A 198 -24.96 4.75 -17.49
C ASN A 198 -24.43 6.20 -17.44
N LYS A 199 -25.03 7.06 -16.62
CA LYS A 199 -24.62 8.47 -16.45
C LYS A 199 -23.20 8.57 -15.85
N GLU A 200 -22.82 7.65 -14.97
CA GLU A 200 -21.53 7.65 -14.28
C GLU A 200 -20.37 7.28 -15.24
N ARG A 201 -19.36 8.16 -15.35
CA ARG A 201 -18.22 7.93 -16.25
C ARG A 201 -17.36 6.72 -15.85
N GLN A 202 -17.21 6.44 -14.55
CA GLN A 202 -16.39 5.33 -14.08
C GLN A 202 -17.02 3.99 -14.46
N THR A 203 -18.32 3.83 -14.22
CA THR A 203 -19.11 2.65 -14.61
C THR A 203 -19.07 2.37 -16.11
N ARG A 204 -19.13 3.43 -16.95
CA ARG A 204 -18.95 3.27 -18.40
C ARG A 204 -17.54 2.80 -18.78
N ARG A 205 -16.52 3.38 -18.16
CA ARG A 205 -15.11 3.02 -18.44
C ARG A 205 -14.80 1.58 -18.00
N SER A 206 -15.30 1.14 -16.85
CA SER A 206 -15.11 -0.24 -16.37
C SER A 206 -15.83 -1.23 -17.28
N ALA A 207 -17.09 -0.99 -17.65
CA ALA A 207 -17.83 -1.83 -18.59
C ALA A 207 -17.11 -1.96 -19.95
N GLY A 208 -16.59 -0.85 -20.49
CA GLY A 208 -15.83 -0.87 -21.74
C GLY A 208 -14.49 -1.63 -21.65
N LYS A 209 -13.81 -1.60 -20.49
CA LYS A 209 -12.60 -2.40 -20.26
C LYS A 209 -12.93 -3.88 -20.19
N MET A 210 -14.00 -4.26 -19.49
CA MET A 210 -14.45 -5.65 -19.40
C MET A 210 -14.79 -6.23 -20.77
N LEU A 211 -15.53 -5.50 -21.60
CA LEU A 211 -15.88 -5.97 -22.95
C LEU A 211 -14.64 -6.21 -23.81
N ARG A 212 -13.62 -5.34 -23.73
CA ARG A 212 -12.34 -5.56 -24.42
C ARG A 212 -11.60 -6.78 -23.89
N ALA A 213 -11.57 -7.00 -22.57
CA ALA A 213 -10.95 -8.17 -21.98
C ALA A 213 -11.64 -9.47 -22.43
N LEU A 214 -12.97 -9.54 -22.30
CA LEU A 214 -13.76 -10.70 -22.73
C LEU A 214 -13.58 -10.98 -24.24
N ALA A 215 -13.59 -9.95 -25.09
CA ALA A 215 -13.35 -10.10 -26.52
C ALA A 215 -11.92 -10.57 -26.83
N SER A 216 -10.92 -10.09 -26.09
CA SER A 216 -9.52 -10.51 -26.28
C SER A 216 -9.31 -11.98 -25.93
N HIS A 217 -10.03 -12.50 -24.94
CA HIS A 217 -10.01 -13.93 -24.61
C HIS A 217 -10.85 -14.78 -25.58
N ASP A 218 -11.95 -14.26 -26.12
CA ASP A 218 -12.78 -14.94 -27.13
C ASP A 218 -12.04 -15.06 -28.49
N ALA A 219 -11.20 -14.08 -28.84
CA ALA A 219 -10.40 -14.05 -30.08
C ALA A 219 -9.10 -14.87 -30.01
N GLY A 220 -8.73 -15.36 -28.82
CA GLY A 220 -7.52 -16.16 -28.59
C GLY A 220 -7.73 -17.68 -28.66
N ARG A 221 -8.83 -18.14 -29.26
CA ARG A 221 -9.23 -19.55 -29.33
C ARG A 221 -9.39 -20.03 -30.77
#